data_AF-A0A952DR02-F1
#
_entry.id   AF-A0A952DR02-F1
#
_cell.length_a   1.000
_cell.length_b   1.000
_cell.length_c   1.000
_cell.angle_alpha   90.00
_cell.angle_beta   90.00
_cell.angle_gamma   90.00
#
_symmetry.space_group_name_H-M   'P 1'
#
loop_
_entity.id
_entity.type
_entity.pdbx_description
1 polymer ?
#
loop_
_entity_poly.entity_id
_entity_poly.type
_entity_poly.pdbx_seq_one_letter_code
_entity_poly.pdbx_strand_id
1 'polypeptide(L)'
;MVTRKRLRSVLTALVLYTMAALFVGYFGVNAFTGNRGLKAKLAIDTQFAELTADLARLKAERESWQRRAALLRADRLDPDMLDEQARLLLGYAHPDEVTMLLGKP
;
A
#
# COMPACT_ATOMS: atom_id res chain seq x y z
N MET A 1 -8.85 76.87 5.65
CA MET A 1 -9.03 75.66 6.50
C MET A 1 -9.33 74.38 5.70
N VAL A 2 -9.04 74.31 4.39
CA VAL A 2 -9.47 73.19 3.51
C VAL A 2 -8.31 72.26 3.08
N THR A 3 -7.06 72.69 3.19
CA THR A 3 -5.87 71.93 2.74
C THR A 3 -5.61 70.68 3.58
N ARG A 4 -5.87 70.73 4.89
CA ARG A 4 -5.64 69.59 5.81
C ARG A 4 -6.59 68.42 5.55
N LYS A 5 -7.82 68.68 5.05
CA LYS A 5 -8.79 67.61 4.75
C LYS A 5 -8.37 66.78 3.52
N ARG A 6 -7.86 67.44 2.47
CA ARG A 6 -7.38 66.74 1.26
C ARG A 6 -6.12 65.91 1.56
N LEU A 7 -5.17 66.45 2.33
CA LEU A 7 -3.96 65.71 2.71
C LEU A 7 -4.28 64.46 3.53
N ARG A 8 -5.20 64.55 4.50
CA ARG A 8 -5.68 63.40 5.28
C ARG A 8 -6.35 62.35 4.40
N SER A 9 -7.17 62.77 3.44
CA SER A 9 -7.84 61.85 2.50
C SER A 9 -6.85 61.10 1.60
N VAL A 10 -5.80 61.78 1.12
CA VAL A 10 -4.74 61.16 0.32
C VAL A 10 -3.92 60.19 1.16
N LEU A 11 -3.57 60.57 2.39
CA LEU A 11 -2.87 59.69 3.34
C LEU A 11 -3.68 58.43 3.65
N THR A 12 -4.98 58.55 3.93
CA THR A 12 -5.83 57.37 4.19
C THR A 12 -5.95 56.47 2.97
N ALA A 13 -6.03 57.02 1.76
CA ALA A 13 -6.05 56.21 0.54
C ALA A 13 -4.71 55.47 0.36
N LEU A 14 -3.59 56.15 0.57
CA LEU A 14 -2.26 55.57 0.42
C LEU A 14 -2.01 54.44 1.43
N VAL A 15 -2.42 54.64 2.68
CA VAL A 15 -2.40 53.60 3.73
C VAL A 15 -3.28 52.42 3.35
N LEU A 16 -4.49 52.65 2.85
CA LEU A 16 -5.40 51.57 2.42
C LEU A 16 -4.78 50.72 1.30
N TYR A 17 -4.23 51.37 0.27
CA TYR A 17 -3.61 50.67 -0.86
C TYR A 17 -2.35 49.90 -0.45
N THR A 18 -1.50 50.47 0.41
CA THR A 18 -0.31 49.76 0.92
C THR A 18 -0.72 48.56 1.77
N MET A 19 -1.72 48.71 2.62
CA MET A 19 -2.23 47.61 3.43
C MET A 19 -2.83 46.49 2.57
N ALA A 20 -3.59 46.84 1.53
CA ALA A 20 -4.12 45.89 0.57
C ALA A 20 -2.99 45.14 -0.18
N ALA A 21 -1.96 45.85 -0.64
CA ALA A 21 -0.80 45.25 -1.29
C ALA A 21 -0.04 44.27 -0.36
N LEU A 22 0.11 44.62 0.93
CA LEU A 22 0.70 43.74 1.93
C LEU A 22 -0.13 42.47 2.15
N PHE A 23 -1.46 42.58 2.22
CA PHE A 23 -2.34 41.41 2.33
C PHE A 23 -2.23 40.51 1.10
N VAL A 24 -2.29 41.07 -0.11
CA VAL A 24 -2.15 40.30 -1.35
C VAL A 24 -0.79 39.60 -1.42
N GLY A 25 0.29 40.29 -1.06
CA GLY A 25 1.63 39.70 -0.99
C GLY A 25 1.72 38.58 0.05
N TYR A 26 1.18 38.80 1.25
CA TYR A 26 1.16 37.80 2.32
C TYR A 26 0.37 36.55 1.93
N PHE A 27 -0.83 36.73 1.34
CA PHE A 27 -1.63 35.62 0.85
C PHE A 27 -1.00 34.94 -0.36
N GLY A 28 -0.33 35.67 -1.26
CA GLY A 28 0.41 35.10 -2.38
C GLY A 28 1.57 34.21 -1.92
N VAL A 29 2.36 34.68 -0.96
CA VAL A 29 3.45 33.91 -0.35
C VAL A 29 2.90 32.72 0.45
N ASN A 30 1.82 32.90 1.22
CA ASN A 30 1.17 31.80 1.93
C ASN A 30 0.50 30.79 0.99
N ALA A 31 0.04 31.19 -0.20
CA ALA A 31 -0.47 30.24 -1.19
C ALA A 31 0.66 29.37 -1.77
N PHE A 32 1.87 29.93 -1.88
CA PHE A 32 3.05 29.23 -2.38
C PHE A 32 3.76 28.38 -1.32
N THR A 33 3.83 28.87 -0.08
CA THR A 33 4.54 28.27 1.06
C THR A 33 3.62 27.46 1.98
N GLY A 34 2.32 27.74 1.97
CA GLY A 34 1.35 27.09 2.83
C GLY A 34 1.17 25.62 2.48
N ASN A 35 0.96 24.81 3.50
CA ASN A 35 0.82 23.35 3.54
C ASN A 35 -0.28 22.73 2.62
N ARG A 36 -0.90 23.54 1.74
CA ARG A 36 -1.90 23.13 0.73
C ARG A 36 -1.47 23.47 -0.71
N GLY A 37 -0.30 24.07 -0.92
CA GLY A 37 0.25 24.31 -2.25
C GLY A 37 0.60 23.01 -2.97
N LEU A 38 0.66 23.05 -4.32
CA LEU A 38 0.92 21.93 -5.24
C LEU A 38 1.97 20.91 -4.78
N LYS A 39 2.98 21.34 -4.01
CA LYS A 39 4.05 20.50 -3.47
C LYS A 39 3.59 19.47 -2.43
N ALA A 40 2.58 19.80 -1.61
CA ALA A 40 2.03 18.86 -0.63
C ALA A 40 1.26 17.72 -1.31
N LYS A 41 0.60 17.98 -2.44
CA LYS A 41 -0.05 16.94 -3.25
C LYS A 41 0.98 15.98 -3.83
N LEU A 42 2.09 16.51 -4.37
CA LEU A 42 3.14 15.67 -4.96
C LEU A 42 3.74 14.68 -3.96
N ALA A 43 4.00 15.13 -2.72
CA ALA A 43 4.56 14.27 -1.68
C ALA A 43 3.56 13.19 -1.21
N ILE A 44 2.27 13.52 -1.16
CA ILE A 44 1.21 12.56 -0.82
C ILE A 44 1.03 11.54 -1.95
N ASP A 45 1.05 11.98 -3.21
CA ASP A 45 0.90 11.10 -4.37
C ASP A 45 2.05 10.10 -4.47
N THR A 46 3.29 10.53 -4.18
CA THR A 46 4.45 9.61 -4.17
C THR A 46 4.34 8.57 -3.06
N GLN A 47 3.91 8.97 -1.86
CA GLN A 47 3.71 8.03 -0.74
C GLN A 47 2.56 7.06 -1.03
N PHE A 48 1.49 7.54 -1.68
CA PHE A 48 0.39 6.69 -2.12
C PHE A 48 0.84 5.65 -3.14
N ALA A 49 1.67 6.05 -4.11
CA ALA A 49 2.19 5.13 -5.11
C ALA A 49 3.08 4.04 -4.49
N GLU A 50 3.96 4.42 -3.57
CA GLU A 50 4.85 3.49 -2.85
C GLU A 50 4.06 2.50 -1.99
N LEU A 51 3.15 2.99 -1.14
CA LEU A 51 2.30 2.12 -0.30
C LEU A 51 1.42 1.20 -1.14
N THR A 52 0.93 1.66 -2.29
CA THR A 52 0.10 0.83 -3.18
C THR A 52 0.92 -0.29 -3.83
N ALA A 53 2.16 -0.01 -4.21
CA ALA A 53 3.09 -1.01 -4.73
C ALA A 53 3.43 -2.07 -3.66
N ASP A 54 3.70 -1.64 -2.44
CA ASP A 54 3.97 -2.54 -1.32
C ASP A 54 2.77 -3.43 -0.99
N LEU A 55 1.57 -2.86 -0.96
CA LEU A 55 0.33 -3.61 -0.76
C LEU A 55 0.16 -4.67 -1.86
N ALA A 56 0.36 -4.30 -3.13
CA ALA A 56 0.25 -5.23 -4.24
C ALA A 56 1.25 -6.40 -4.11
N ARG A 57 2.50 -6.11 -3.71
CA ARG A 57 3.52 -7.13 -3.48
C ARG A 57 3.14 -8.07 -2.33
N LEU A 58 2.75 -7.53 -1.18
CA LEU A 58 2.35 -8.33 -0.01
C LEU A 58 1.11 -9.18 -0.30
N LYS A 59 0.16 -8.65 -1.08
CA LYS A 59 -1.03 -9.39 -1.48
C LYS A 59 -0.69 -10.57 -2.40
N ALA A 60 0.20 -10.37 -3.36
CA ALA A 60 0.68 -11.44 -4.24
C ALA A 60 1.42 -12.53 -3.45
N GLU A 61 2.23 -12.12 -2.47
CA GLU A 61 2.91 -13.06 -1.57
C GLU A 61 1.91 -13.85 -0.73
N ARG A 62 0.91 -13.18 -0.13
CA ARG A 62 -0.18 -13.82 0.60
C ARG A 62 -0.91 -14.84 -0.26
N GLU A 63 -1.27 -14.50 -1.50
CA GLU A 63 -1.94 -15.44 -2.41
C GLU A 63 -1.06 -16.64 -2.76
N SER A 64 0.26 -16.46 -2.88
CA SER A 64 1.19 -17.57 -3.09
C SER A 64 1.23 -18.52 -1.89
N TRP A 65 1.28 -17.97 -0.67
CA TRP A 65 1.27 -18.74 0.56
C TRP A 65 -0.09 -19.38 0.83
N GLN A 66 -1.20 -18.71 0.50
CA GLN A 66 -2.53 -19.28 0.60
C GLN A 66 -2.72 -20.45 -0.36
N ARG A 67 -2.18 -20.37 -1.59
CA ARG A 67 -2.17 -21.51 -2.52
C ARG A 67 -1.35 -22.68 -1.98
N ARG A 68 -0.14 -22.41 -1.47
CA ARG A 68 0.70 -23.45 -0.85
C ARG A 68 0.05 -24.07 0.38
N ALA A 69 -0.53 -23.25 1.26
CA ALA A 69 -1.27 -23.71 2.42
C ALA A 69 -2.52 -24.49 2.03
N ALA A 70 -3.23 -24.10 0.97
CA ALA A 70 -4.36 -24.86 0.46
C ALA A 70 -3.96 -26.23 -0.12
N LEU A 71 -2.76 -26.33 -0.71
CA LEU A 71 -2.18 -27.61 -1.16
C LEU A 71 -1.68 -28.47 0.02
N LEU A 72 -1.24 -27.84 1.10
CA LEU A 72 -0.79 -28.52 2.34
C LEU A 72 -1.94 -28.80 3.32
N ARG A 73 -3.11 -28.18 3.15
CA ARG A 73 -4.28 -28.42 3.99
C ARG A 73 -4.78 -29.83 3.69
N ALA A 74 -4.50 -30.70 4.65
CA ALA A 74 -4.89 -32.10 4.73
C ALA A 74 -6.41 -32.37 4.67
N ASP A 75 -7.25 -31.35 4.51
CA ASP A 75 -8.70 -31.46 4.30
C ASP A 75 -9.07 -32.19 2.99
N ARG A 76 -8.08 -32.42 2.11
CA ARG A 76 -8.17 -33.27 0.92
C ARG A 76 -6.98 -34.23 0.76
N LEU A 77 -6.23 -34.49 1.83
CA LEU A 77 -5.17 -35.49 1.78
C LEU A 77 -5.81 -36.83 2.18
N ASP A 78 -6.10 -37.63 1.17
CA ASP A 78 -6.74 -38.94 1.34
C ASP A 78 -5.86 -39.81 2.25
N PRO A 79 -6.35 -40.31 3.40
CA PRO A 79 -5.59 -41.20 4.26
C PRO A 79 -5.05 -42.43 3.52
N ASP A 80 -5.71 -42.88 2.46
CA ASP A 80 -5.25 -43.99 1.62
C ASP A 80 -3.96 -43.63 0.84
N MET A 81 -3.81 -42.37 0.40
CA MET A 81 -2.58 -41.90 -0.25
C MET A 81 -1.39 -41.82 0.71
N LEU A 82 -1.65 -41.56 2.00
CA LEU A 82 -0.61 -41.59 3.03
C LEU A 82 -0.18 -43.03 3.33
N ASP A 83 -1.13 -43.98 3.34
CA ASP A 83 -0.83 -45.39 3.55
C ASP A 83 -0.01 -45.94 2.37
N GLU A 84 -0.37 -45.62 1.13
CA GLU A 84 0.41 -45.99 -0.07
C GLU A 84 1.84 -45.43 -0.03
N GLN A 85 2.03 -44.16 0.35
CA GLN A 85 3.37 -43.60 0.48
C GLN A 85 4.18 -44.21 1.64
N ALA A 86 3.52 -44.59 2.74
CA ALA A 86 4.17 -45.30 3.83
C ALA A 86 4.59 -46.70 3.39
N ARG A 87 3.75 -47.43 2.66
CA ARG A 87 4.06 -48.76 2.11
C ARG A 87 5.21 -48.71 1.10
N LEU A 88 5.23 -47.71 0.21
CA LEU A 88 6.30 -47.54 -0.79
C LEU A 88 7.66 -47.19 -0.16
N LEU A 89 7.70 -46.38 0.89
CA LEU A 89 8.95 -45.95 1.52
C LEU A 89 9.47 -46.91 2.59
N LEU A 90 8.58 -47.55 3.36
CA LEU A 90 8.95 -48.40 4.49
C LEU A 90 8.84 -49.91 4.17
N GLY A 91 8.29 -50.29 3.01
CA GLY A 91 8.16 -51.69 2.60
C GLY A 91 7.21 -52.50 3.48
N TYR A 92 6.28 -51.84 4.19
CA TYR A 92 5.28 -52.52 5.01
C TYR A 92 4.21 -53.15 4.11
N ALA A 93 4.16 -54.48 4.07
CA ALA A 93 2.99 -55.23 3.61
C ALA A 93 2.10 -55.53 4.82
N HIS A 94 0.78 -55.49 4.64
CA HIS A 94 -0.14 -55.89 5.71
C HIS A 94 0.10 -57.38 6.02
N PRO A 95 0.04 -57.85 7.28
CA PRO A 95 0.25 -59.26 7.63
C PRO A 95 -0.63 -60.28 6.85
N ASP A 96 -1.70 -59.81 6.20
CA ASP A 96 -2.62 -60.62 5.40
C ASP A 96 -2.35 -60.56 3.87
N GLU A 97 -1.32 -59.84 3.41
CA GLU A 97 -0.97 -59.71 1.99
C GLU A 97 0.05 -60.76 1.55
N VAL A 98 -0.32 -61.57 0.54
CA VAL A 98 0.52 -62.63 -0.03
C VAL A 98 1.45 -62.02 -1.09
N THR A 99 2.74 -61.91 -0.78
CA THR A 99 3.78 -61.53 -1.76
C THR A 99 4.22 -62.76 -2.56
N MET A 100 3.85 -62.82 -3.85
CA MET A 100 4.33 -63.86 -4.77
C MET A 100 5.55 -63.35 -5.55
N LEU A 101 6.73 -63.88 -5.26
CA LEU A 101 7.95 -63.64 -6.05
C LEU A 101 7.81 -64.33 -7.40
N LEU A 102 7.47 -63.57 -8.44
CA LEU A 102 7.50 -64.05 -9.82
C LEU A 102 8.97 -64.18 -10.26
N GLY A 103 9.51 -65.40 -10.22
CA GLY A 103 10.80 -65.71 -10.83
C GLY A 103 10.74 -65.39 -12.32
N LYS A 104 11.58 -64.44 -12.77
CA LYS A 104 11.75 -64.19 -14.20
C LYS A 104 12.38 -65.42 -14.88
N PRO A 105 12.00 -65.72 -16.13
CA PRO A 105 12.69 -66.70 -16.95
C PRO A 105 14.13 -66.27 -17.28
#